data_AF-A0A7Y1V7S0-F1
#
_entry.id   AF-A0A7Y1V7S0-F1
#
_cell.length_a   1.000
_cell.length_b   1.000
_cell.length_c   1.000
_cell.angle_alpha   90.00
_cell.angle_beta   90.00
_cell.angle_gamma   90.00
#
_symmetry.space_group_name_H-M   'P 1'
#
loop_
_entity.id
_entity.type
_entity.pdbx_description
1 polymer ?
#
loop_
_entity_poly.entity_id
_entity_poly.type
_entity_poly.pdbx_seq_one_letter_code
_entity_poly.pdbx_strand_id
1 'polypeptide(L)'
;MAPAADSVREESVDDLFPNCKHIFLTRRNKVRQAVSWWKAINDNIWHLEKNQTQECAPDFDERHYDFDALDHLLREAALRECAMQEYFSKYSIEPLTLVYEDIVSNFTATIRQVLDHLDLSYAEPIEVKMHYVKTSSKDSEKWVQRFRKDLQFKMTDRIW
;
A
#
# COMPACT_ATOMS: atom_id res chain seq x y z
N MET A 1 -17.72 -42.41 20.41
CA MET A 1 -17.73 -41.78 19.07
C MET A 1 -17.91 -40.30 19.31
N ALA A 2 -16.84 -39.50 19.24
CA ALA A 2 -16.94 -38.05 19.41
C ALA A 2 -17.63 -37.45 18.17
N PRO A 3 -18.47 -36.42 18.31
CA PRO A 3 -19.08 -35.78 17.16
C PRO A 3 -17.98 -35.11 16.33
N ALA A 4 -18.02 -35.30 15.02
CA ALA A 4 -17.18 -34.55 14.10
C ALA A 4 -17.47 -33.06 14.33
N ALA A 5 -16.43 -32.28 14.59
CA ALA A 5 -16.55 -30.84 14.59
C ALA A 5 -17.06 -30.41 13.21
N ASP A 6 -18.25 -29.82 13.16
CA ASP A 6 -18.72 -29.09 11.99
C ASP A 6 -17.67 -28.02 11.69
N SER A 7 -16.83 -28.28 10.69
CA SER A 7 -15.91 -27.28 10.18
C SER A 7 -16.76 -26.24 9.48
N VAL A 8 -17.06 -25.14 10.17
CA VAL A 8 -17.64 -23.95 9.55
C VAL A 8 -16.70 -23.57 8.41
N ARG A 9 -17.15 -23.78 7.17
CA ARG A 9 -16.42 -23.33 5.99
C ARG A 9 -16.33 -21.81 6.10
N GLU A 10 -15.11 -21.30 6.13
CA GLU A 10 -14.86 -19.86 6.09
C GLU A 10 -15.43 -19.32 4.77
N GLU A 11 -16.38 -18.38 4.84
CA GLU A 11 -16.98 -17.76 3.67
C GLU A 11 -15.94 -16.89 2.95
N SER A 12 -15.81 -17.09 1.65
CA SER A 12 -14.96 -16.27 0.78
C SER A 12 -15.72 -15.04 0.28
N VAL A 13 -15.00 -14.03 -0.19
CA VAL A 13 -15.62 -12.86 -0.85
C VAL A 13 -16.46 -13.28 -2.05
N ASP A 14 -16.07 -14.34 -2.76
CA ASP A 14 -16.80 -14.85 -3.93
C ASP A 14 -18.13 -15.53 -3.54
N ASP A 15 -18.24 -16.06 -2.32
CA ASP A 15 -19.50 -16.61 -1.79
C ASP A 15 -20.52 -15.48 -1.53
N LEU A 16 -20.04 -14.29 -1.16
CA LEU A 16 -20.86 -13.09 -0.92
C LEU A 16 -21.10 -12.25 -2.19
N PHE A 17 -20.11 -12.21 -3.08
CA PHE A 17 -20.11 -11.42 -4.31
C PHE A 17 -19.71 -12.31 -5.50
N PRO A 18 -20.65 -13.11 -6.03
CA PRO A 18 -20.38 -13.99 -7.16
C PRO A 18 -19.84 -13.22 -8.36
N ASN A 19 -18.80 -13.76 -9.00
CA ASN A 19 -18.13 -13.18 -10.17
C ASN A 19 -17.48 -11.81 -9.93
N CYS A 20 -17.09 -11.48 -8.69
CA CYS A 20 -16.36 -10.24 -8.44
C CYS A 20 -14.94 -10.30 -9.05
N LYS A 21 -14.46 -9.13 -9.49
CA LYS A 21 -13.11 -8.95 -10.03
C LYS A 21 -12.20 -8.43 -8.91
N HIS A 22 -11.06 -9.07 -8.72
CA HIS A 22 -10.13 -8.74 -7.65
C HIS A 22 -9.01 -7.84 -8.17
N ILE A 23 -8.82 -6.68 -7.55
CA ILE A 23 -7.69 -5.78 -7.84
C ILE A 23 -6.83 -5.70 -6.58
N PHE A 24 -5.57 -6.07 -6.69
CA PHE A 24 -4.62 -6.07 -5.59
C PHE A 24 -3.61 -4.94 -5.74
N LEU A 25 -3.66 -3.97 -4.82
CA LEU A 25 -2.70 -2.85 -4.79
C LEU A 25 -1.55 -3.17 -3.84
N THR A 26 -0.34 -3.18 -4.35
CA THR A 26 0.88 -3.26 -3.55
C THR A 26 1.77 -2.03 -3.76
N ARG A 27 2.79 -1.91 -2.90
CA ARG A 27 3.82 -0.88 -2.98
C ARG A 27 5.18 -1.55 -2.85
N ARG A 28 6.05 -1.33 -3.83
CA ARG A 28 7.33 -2.03 -3.93
C ARG A 28 8.27 -1.67 -2.78
N ASN A 29 8.27 -0.41 -2.36
CA ASN A 29 9.14 0.05 -1.27
C ASN A 29 8.40 0.13 0.07
N LYS A 30 8.50 -0.93 0.88
CA LYS A 30 7.83 -1.03 2.19
C LYS A 30 8.36 -0.06 3.23
N VAL A 31 9.65 0.29 3.18
CA VAL A 31 10.21 1.33 4.06
C VAL A 31 9.54 2.68 3.81
N ARG A 32 9.36 3.06 2.54
CA ARG A 32 8.62 4.28 2.17
C ARG A 32 7.13 4.18 2.50
N GLN A 33 6.55 2.98 2.44
CA GLN A 33 5.17 2.74 2.86
C GLN A 33 4.99 2.99 4.36
N ALA A 34 5.85 2.40 5.20
CA ALA A 34 5.82 2.58 6.65
C ALA A 34 5.99 4.05 7.06
N VAL A 35 6.96 4.76 6.47
CA VAL A 35 7.15 6.20 6.72
C VAL A 35 5.92 7.01 6.32
N SER A 36 5.36 6.76 5.14
CA SER A 36 4.16 7.45 4.66
C SER A 36 2.96 7.20 5.58
N TRP A 37 2.81 5.96 6.07
CA TRP A 37 1.73 5.57 6.96
C TRP A 37 1.90 6.23 8.34
N TRP A 38 3.10 6.23 8.90
CA TRP A 38 3.36 6.87 10.18
C TRP A 38 3.13 8.38 10.14
N LYS A 39 3.53 9.07 9.06
CA LYS A 39 3.23 10.49 8.90
C LYS A 39 1.73 10.74 8.88
N ALA A 40 0.99 10.00 8.05
CA ALA A 40 -0.47 10.10 7.95
C ALA A 40 -1.18 9.88 9.30
N ILE A 41 -0.66 9.01 10.17
CA ILE A 41 -1.19 8.82 11.54
C ILE A 41 -0.99 10.08 12.39
N ASN A 42 0.15 10.75 12.27
CA ASN A 42 0.51 11.89 13.12
C ASN A 42 -0.10 13.22 12.66
N ASP A 43 -0.21 13.44 11.34
CA ASP A 43 -0.79 14.66 10.76
C ASP A 43 -2.27 14.51 10.37
N ASN A 44 -2.81 13.29 10.40
CA ASN A 44 -4.16 12.93 9.97
C ASN A 44 -4.45 13.24 8.48
N ILE A 45 -3.42 13.32 7.65
CA ILE A 45 -3.50 13.60 6.22
C ILE A 45 -3.13 12.33 5.44
N TRP A 46 -4.18 11.66 4.95
CA TRP A 46 -4.04 10.42 4.18
C TRP A 46 -3.97 10.66 2.67
N HIS A 47 -4.52 11.79 2.22
CA HIS A 47 -4.58 12.19 0.82
C HIS A 47 -4.33 13.69 0.70
N LEU A 48 -3.66 14.09 -0.38
CA LEU A 48 -3.48 15.50 -0.75
C LEU A 48 -4.02 15.70 -2.16
N GLU A 49 -4.90 16.67 -2.33
CA GLU A 49 -5.31 17.15 -3.64
C GLU A 49 -4.24 18.07 -4.25
N LYS A 50 -4.25 18.25 -5.58
CA LYS A 50 -3.27 19.11 -6.29
C LYS A 50 -3.15 20.53 -5.76
N ASN A 51 -4.21 21.07 -5.15
CA ASN A 51 -4.25 22.44 -4.66
C ASN A 51 -4.02 22.53 -3.14
N GLN A 52 -3.78 21.40 -2.47
CA GLN A 52 -3.52 21.36 -1.04
C GLN A 52 -2.02 21.29 -0.78
N THR A 53 -1.56 22.14 0.12
CA THR A 53 -0.22 22.06 0.69
C THR A 53 -0.30 21.47 2.09
N GLN A 54 0.64 20.59 2.38
CA GLN A 54 0.81 20.06 3.72
C GLN A 54 1.71 21.01 4.52
N GLU A 55 1.13 21.74 5.47
CA GLU A 55 1.89 22.52 6.45
C GLU A 55 2.15 21.65 7.67
N CYS A 56 3.42 21.32 7.91
CA CYS A 56 3.86 20.69 9.15
C CYS A 56 4.61 21.72 9.99
N ALA A 57 4.52 21.58 11.32
CA ALA A 57 5.34 22.37 12.22
C ALA A 57 6.85 22.14 11.92
N PRO A 58 7.71 23.15 12.10
CA PRO A 58 9.15 23.04 11.76
C PRO A 58 9.87 21.87 12.44
N ASP A 59 9.40 21.45 13.61
CA ASP A 59 9.95 20.36 14.42
C ASP A 59 9.15 19.05 14.34
N PHE A 60 8.12 18.99 13.50
CA PHE A 60 7.22 17.83 13.40
C PHE A 60 8.00 16.53 13.18
N ASP A 61 8.95 16.54 12.25
CA ASP A 61 9.74 15.37 11.91
C ASP A 61 10.64 14.89 13.07
N GLU A 62 11.19 15.80 13.87
CA GLU A 62 12.03 15.42 15.01
C GLU A 62 11.17 14.93 16.18
N ARG A 63 10.04 15.59 16.41
CA ARG A 63 9.10 15.27 17.48
C ARG A 63 8.42 13.92 17.30
N HIS A 64 8.09 13.56 16.06
CA HIS A 64 7.26 12.40 15.75
C HIS A 64 8.05 11.21 15.17
N TYR A 65 9.38 11.31 15.02
CA TYR A 65 10.17 10.16 14.61
C TYR A 65 10.18 9.10 15.72
N ASP A 66 9.66 7.92 15.43
CA ASP A 66 9.66 6.77 16.33
C ASP A 66 10.08 5.52 15.54
N PHE A 67 11.22 4.94 15.92
CA PHE A 67 11.77 3.76 15.25
C PHE A 67 10.88 2.53 15.44
N ASP A 68 10.39 2.30 16.65
CA ASP A 68 9.61 1.11 16.98
C ASP A 68 8.25 1.16 16.27
N ALA A 69 7.64 2.34 16.17
CA ALA A 69 6.43 2.56 15.38
C ALA A 69 6.67 2.27 13.88
N LEU A 70 7.78 2.75 13.32
CA LEU A 70 8.12 2.53 11.91
C LEU A 70 8.44 1.06 11.62
N ASP A 71 9.17 0.37 12.51
CA ASP A 71 9.47 -1.07 12.39
C ASP A 71 8.19 -1.91 12.50
N HIS A 72 7.29 -1.55 13.41
CA HIS A 72 5.98 -2.16 13.52
C HIS A 72 5.19 -2.03 12.21
N LEU A 73 5.07 -0.82 11.66
CA LEU A 73 4.33 -0.59 10.41
C LEU A 73 4.97 -1.24 9.19
N LEU A 74 6.31 -1.37 9.17
CA LEU A 74 7.02 -2.10 8.13
C LEU A 74 6.63 -3.59 8.13
N ARG A 75 6.64 -4.22 9.30
CA ARG A 75 6.23 -5.62 9.48
C ARG A 75 4.74 -5.80 9.18
N GLU A 76 3.91 -4.89 9.68
CA GLU A 76 2.46 -4.90 9.45
C GLU A 76 2.13 -4.84 7.96
N ALA A 77 2.79 -3.96 7.21
CA ALA A 77 2.61 -3.85 5.76
C ALA A 77 3.00 -5.14 5.02
N ALA A 78 4.09 -5.80 5.45
CA ALA A 78 4.52 -7.07 4.87
C ALA A 78 3.56 -8.22 5.21
N LEU A 79 3.15 -8.34 6.48
CA LEU A 79 2.24 -9.38 6.95
C LEU A 79 0.87 -9.29 6.27
N ARG A 80 0.32 -8.09 6.13
CA ARG A 80 -0.97 -7.88 5.43
C ARG A 80 -0.89 -8.28 3.96
N GLU A 81 0.23 -8.00 3.30
CA GLU A 81 0.45 -8.43 1.92
C GLU A 81 0.60 -9.95 1.79
N CYS A 82 1.38 -10.59 2.68
CA CYS A 82 1.47 -12.05 2.73
C CYS A 82 0.10 -12.70 2.95
N ALA A 83 -0.68 -12.23 3.93
CA ALA A 83 -2.01 -12.75 4.21
C ALA A 83 -2.96 -12.62 3.01
N MET A 84 -2.87 -11.52 2.27
CA MET A 84 -3.66 -11.32 1.06
C MET A 84 -3.23 -12.27 -0.08
N GLN A 85 -1.92 -12.47 -0.27
CA GLN A 85 -1.40 -13.44 -1.25
C GLN A 85 -1.78 -14.89 -0.90
N GLU A 86 -1.76 -15.25 0.39
CA GLU A 86 -2.24 -16.53 0.89
C GLU A 86 -3.75 -16.69 0.64
N TYR A 87 -4.55 -15.65 0.88
CA TYR A 87 -5.98 -15.64 0.57
C TYR A 87 -6.23 -15.92 -0.92
N PHE A 88 -5.56 -15.19 -1.83
CA PHE A 88 -5.71 -15.41 -3.27
C PHE A 88 -5.31 -16.83 -3.68
N SER A 89 -4.21 -17.34 -3.12
CA SER A 89 -3.75 -18.71 -3.39
C SER A 89 -4.75 -19.76 -2.90
N LYS A 90 -5.27 -19.59 -1.68
CA LYS A 90 -6.25 -20.49 -1.04
C LYS A 90 -7.52 -20.62 -1.87
N TYR A 91 -8.00 -19.53 -2.44
CA TYR A 91 -9.25 -19.49 -3.22
C TYR A 91 -9.02 -19.54 -4.74
N SER A 92 -7.78 -19.76 -5.20
CA SER A 92 -7.42 -19.79 -6.64
C SER A 92 -7.86 -18.52 -7.40
N ILE A 93 -7.72 -17.37 -6.75
CA ILE A 93 -8.05 -16.06 -7.30
C ILE A 93 -6.81 -15.49 -8.00
N GLU A 94 -6.98 -15.04 -9.24
CA GLU A 94 -5.96 -14.28 -9.98
C GLU A 94 -6.34 -12.80 -10.04
N PRO A 95 -5.82 -11.96 -9.12
CA PRO A 95 -6.16 -10.54 -9.11
C PRO A 95 -5.36 -9.76 -10.17
N LEU A 96 -5.92 -8.66 -10.67
CA LEU A 96 -5.12 -7.61 -11.30
C LEU A 96 -4.22 -6.97 -10.24
N THR A 97 -2.92 -7.26 -10.29
CA THR A 97 -1.95 -6.68 -9.36
C THR A 97 -1.43 -5.35 -9.89
N LEU A 98 -1.65 -4.28 -9.12
CA LEU A 98 -1.16 -2.93 -9.41
C LEU A 98 -0.07 -2.55 -8.41
N VAL A 99 1.02 -1.94 -8.91
CA VAL A 99 2.11 -1.47 -8.06
C VAL A 99 2.09 0.05 -8.01
N TYR A 100 2.00 0.60 -6.80
CA TYR A 100 1.92 2.05 -6.55
C TYR A 100 2.91 2.88 -7.38
N GLU A 101 4.18 2.48 -7.41
CA GLU A 101 5.21 3.20 -8.17
C GLU A 101 4.90 3.26 -9.67
N ASP A 102 4.30 2.21 -10.21
CA ASP A 102 3.97 2.10 -11.63
C ASP A 102 2.71 2.95 -11.93
N ILE A 103 1.74 2.99 -11.02
CA ILE A 103 0.56 3.88 -11.07
C ILE A 103 0.98 5.35 -11.13
N VAL A 104 1.92 5.75 -10.27
CA VAL A 104 2.44 7.13 -10.22
C VAL A 104 3.20 7.46 -11.51
N SER A 105 3.91 6.49 -12.09
CA SER A 105 4.68 6.71 -13.32
C SER A 105 3.81 6.82 -14.57
N ASN A 106 2.71 6.05 -14.65
CA ASN A 106 1.85 6.01 -15.83
C ASN A 106 0.40 5.71 -15.44
N PHE A 107 -0.28 6.76 -14.98
CA PHE A 107 -1.66 6.66 -14.51
C PHE A 107 -2.63 6.23 -15.61
N THR A 108 -2.56 6.83 -16.80
CA THR A 108 -3.47 6.49 -17.91
C THR A 108 -3.33 5.04 -18.35
N ALA A 109 -2.10 4.50 -18.43
CA ALA A 109 -1.91 3.08 -18.74
C ALA A 109 -2.45 2.16 -17.64
N THR A 110 -2.33 2.56 -16.37
CA THR A 110 -2.93 1.82 -15.25
C THR A 110 -4.46 1.80 -15.36
N ILE A 111 -5.09 2.94 -15.68
CA ILE A 111 -6.54 3.00 -15.87
C ILE A 111 -6.99 2.08 -17.00
N ARG A 112 -6.26 2.02 -18.12
CA ARG A 112 -6.55 1.04 -19.19
C ARG A 112 -6.53 -0.39 -18.67
N GLN A 113 -5.48 -0.80 -17.95
CA GLN A 113 -5.38 -2.15 -17.38
C GLN A 113 -6.58 -2.48 -16.46
N VAL A 114 -7.02 -1.50 -15.67
CA VAL A 114 -8.20 -1.67 -14.80
C VAL A 114 -9.47 -1.83 -15.63
N LEU A 115 -9.69 -0.98 -16.63
CA LEU A 115 -10.87 -1.06 -17.50
C LEU A 115 -10.91 -2.39 -18.27
N ASP A 116 -9.77 -2.81 -18.82
CA ASP A 116 -9.62 -4.09 -19.52
C ASP A 116 -9.92 -5.26 -18.58
N HIS A 117 -9.41 -5.25 -17.34
CA HIS A 117 -9.67 -6.31 -16.36
C HIS A 117 -11.13 -6.39 -15.90
N LEU A 118 -11.81 -5.24 -15.87
CA LEU A 118 -13.23 -5.11 -15.55
C LEU A 118 -14.15 -5.38 -16.76
N ASP A 119 -13.59 -5.71 -17.93
CA ASP A 119 -14.33 -5.92 -19.18
C ASP A 119 -15.17 -4.69 -19.61
N LEU A 120 -14.65 -3.48 -19.35
CA LEU A 120 -15.33 -2.22 -19.66
C LEU A 120 -14.78 -1.58 -20.93
N SER A 121 -15.66 -1.30 -21.90
CA SER A 121 -15.31 -0.56 -23.11
C SER A 121 -15.04 0.92 -22.83
N TYR A 122 -14.01 1.48 -23.48
CA TYR A 122 -13.69 2.91 -23.43
C TYR A 122 -13.30 3.46 -24.81
N ALA A 123 -13.46 4.78 -24.97
CA ALA A 123 -13.02 5.51 -26.15
C ALA A 123 -11.61 6.08 -25.92
N GLU A 124 -10.80 6.13 -26.98
CA GLU A 124 -9.51 6.82 -26.97
C GLU A 124 -9.65 8.25 -27.53
N PRO A 125 -8.94 9.25 -26.97
CA PRO A 125 -8.03 9.13 -25.82
C PRO A 125 -8.76 9.08 -24.48
N ILE A 126 -8.26 8.29 -23.53
CA ILE A 126 -8.76 8.36 -22.14
C ILE A 126 -8.22 9.63 -21.47
N GLU A 127 -9.09 10.62 -21.28
CA GLU A 127 -8.77 11.81 -20.48
C GLU A 127 -8.99 11.56 -18.99
N VAL A 128 -7.97 11.02 -18.32
CA VAL A 128 -7.95 10.83 -16.86
C VAL A 128 -6.79 11.59 -16.24
N LYS A 129 -7.09 12.32 -15.16
CA LYS A 129 -6.09 13.02 -14.35
C LYS A 129 -6.06 12.41 -12.96
N MET A 130 -4.87 12.16 -12.46
CA MET A 130 -4.69 11.77 -11.07
C MET A 130 -5.18 12.93 -10.17
N HIS A 131 -6.17 12.62 -9.32
CA HIS A 131 -6.79 13.60 -8.44
C HIS A 131 -5.88 13.92 -7.24
N TYR A 132 -5.32 12.87 -6.63
CA TYR A 132 -4.39 12.99 -5.53
C TYR A 132 -2.95 13.14 -5.98
N VAL A 133 -2.16 13.86 -5.20
CA VAL A 133 -0.72 13.98 -5.38
C VAL A 133 0.01 13.17 -4.32
N LYS A 134 1.24 12.79 -4.65
CA LYS A 134 2.12 12.09 -3.74
C LYS A 134 2.42 13.00 -2.54
N THR A 135 2.15 12.51 -1.33
CA THR A 135 2.42 13.23 -0.07
C THR A 135 3.90 13.24 0.34
N SER A 136 4.78 12.57 -0.43
CA SER A 136 6.21 12.54 -0.10
C SER A 136 6.86 13.92 -0.28
N SER A 137 7.32 14.48 0.82
CA SER A 137 8.13 15.69 0.89
C SER A 137 9.64 15.39 1.04
N LYS A 138 10.51 16.42 0.97
CA LYS A 138 11.95 16.29 1.32
C LYS A 138 12.13 15.75 2.75
N ASP A 139 11.20 16.10 3.63
CA ASP A 139 11.15 15.70 5.03
C ASP A 139 10.79 14.21 5.19
N SER A 140 9.85 13.72 4.37
CA SER A 140 9.59 12.28 4.25
C SER A 140 10.84 11.49 3.81
N GLU A 141 11.70 12.08 2.98
CA GLU A 141 12.95 11.45 2.58
C GLU A 141 13.95 11.35 3.74
N LYS A 142 14.03 12.35 4.62
CA LYS A 142 14.91 12.30 5.80
C LYS A 142 14.53 11.13 6.71
N TRP A 143 13.23 10.96 6.99
CA TRP A 143 12.73 9.82 7.78
C TRP A 143 13.07 8.48 7.14
N VAL A 144 12.87 8.36 5.82
CA VAL A 144 13.26 7.16 5.07
C VAL A 144 14.74 6.88 5.29
N GLN A 145 15.62 7.85 5.05
CA GLN A 145 17.07 7.63 5.18
C GLN A 145 17.52 7.33 6.61
N ARG A 146 16.91 7.97 7.62
CA ARG A 146 17.18 7.67 9.03
C ARG A 146 16.76 6.25 9.38
N PHE A 147 15.52 5.89 9.08
CA PHE A 147 14.98 4.56 9.37
C PHE A 147 15.77 3.44 8.69
N ARG A 148 16.22 3.66 7.46
CA ARG A 148 17.12 2.74 6.74
C ARG A 148 18.43 2.48 7.48
N LYS A 149 19.04 3.52 8.03
CA LYS A 149 20.28 3.39 8.80
C LYS A 149 20.02 2.64 10.10
N ASP A 150 18.93 2.97 10.78
CA ASP A 150 18.58 2.37 12.07
C ASP A 150 18.25 0.87 11.93
N LEU A 151 17.50 0.48 10.88
CA LEU A 151 17.22 -0.94 10.55
C LEU A 151 18.49 -1.77 10.36
N GLN A 152 19.53 -1.16 9.80
CA GLN A 152 20.78 -1.83 9.44
C GLN A 152 21.91 -1.55 10.45
N PHE A 153 21.62 -0.87 11.56
CA PHE A 153 22.65 -0.43 12.50
C PHE A 153 23.45 -1.60 13.10
N LYS A 154 22.77 -2.73 13.33
CA LYS A 154 23.36 -3.97 13.85
C LYS A 154 23.76 -4.97 12.77
N MET A 155 23.55 -4.66 11.49
CA MET A 155 23.90 -5.55 10.38
C MET A 155 25.39 -5.43 10.05
N THR A 156 26.06 -6.56 9.89
CA THR A 156 27.48 -6.62 9.49
C THR A 156 27.67 -6.04 8.08
N ASP A 157 26.80 -6.42 7.14
CA ASP A 157 26.79 -5.90 5.77
C ASP A 157 25.55 -5.05 5.54
N ARG A 158 25.75 -3.76 5.27
CA ARG A 158 24.67 -2.84 4.92
C ARG A 158 24.29 -3.04 3.45
N ILE A 159 23.00 -3.15 3.18
CA ILE A 159 22.43 -3.39 1.86
C ILE A 159 22.01 -2.10 1.15
N TRP A 160 21.93 -0.97 1.86
CA TRP A 160 21.66 0.39 1.34
C TRP A 160 22.68 1.41 1.80
#